data_AF-A0A7X8IPV1-F1
#
_entry.id   AF-A0A7X8IPV1-F1
#
_cell.length_a   1.000
_cell.length_b   1.000
_cell.length_c   1.000
_cell.angle_alpha   90.00
_cell.angle_beta   90.00
_cell.angle_gamma   90.00
#
_symmetry.space_group_name_H-M   'P 1'
#
loop_
_entity.id
_entity.type
_entity.pdbx_description
1 polymer ?
#
loop_
_entity_poly.entity_id
_entity_poly.type
_entity_poly.pdbx_seq_one_letter_code
_entity_poly.pdbx_strand_id
1 'polypeptide(L)'
;LQGNSENSFIITDTLGLVLKAFPNNYPFKPYKGIPTVIGRENLFYNFNNRLYIKEVYSDTIYNFDKMLFKPHMVLATGDRLLTPEARAQFDLSYLSENYIRPIHLFEFGDFVYYEYTYSFKLGTKNILYAFIGSKTTEFQAFIDADQGLINDLDGGPPFIPKTIKDNKTVISWIDANKLKEYVASENFKNSKPLYPEKKKELEKLADSLKETDNPVLVMVRLKR
;
A
#
# COMPACT_ATOMS: atom_id res chain seq x y z
N LEU A 1 -2.27 -4.07 -22.58
CA LEU A 1 -3.33 -4.36 -21.58
C LEU A 1 -4.66 -4.30 -22.29
N GLN A 2 -5.27 -5.46 -22.53
CA GLN A 2 -6.56 -5.55 -23.20
C GLN A 2 -7.56 -5.97 -22.13
N GLY A 3 -8.62 -5.19 -21.92
CA GLY A 3 -9.72 -5.62 -21.05
C GLY A 3 -10.41 -6.87 -21.54
N ASN A 4 -10.10 -7.35 -22.75
CA ASN A 4 -10.59 -8.60 -23.33
C ASN A 4 -9.58 -9.75 -23.20
N SER A 5 -8.56 -9.65 -22.34
CA SER A 5 -7.72 -10.80 -22.01
C SER A 5 -8.58 -11.95 -21.51
N GLU A 6 -8.35 -13.16 -22.02
CA GLU A 6 -9.12 -14.36 -21.67
C GLU A 6 -8.97 -14.72 -20.18
N ASN A 7 -7.78 -14.56 -19.63
CA ASN A 7 -7.42 -14.95 -18.28
C ASN A 7 -6.88 -13.76 -17.47
N SER A 8 -7.33 -13.59 -16.22
CA SER A 8 -6.72 -12.65 -15.26
C SER A 8 -5.41 -13.21 -14.71
N PHE A 9 -5.36 -14.53 -14.45
CA PHE A 9 -4.20 -15.20 -13.86
C PHE A 9 -3.90 -16.51 -14.57
N ILE A 10 -2.62 -16.82 -14.66
CA ILE A 10 -2.13 -18.15 -15.02
C ILE A 10 -1.17 -18.62 -13.95
N ILE A 11 -1.15 -19.93 -13.73
CA ILE A 11 -0.19 -20.61 -12.89
C ILE A 11 0.70 -21.41 -13.81
N THR A 12 2.00 -21.19 -13.70
CA THR A 12 2.99 -21.95 -14.43
C THR A 12 3.85 -22.76 -13.49
N ASP A 13 4.43 -23.86 -13.99
CA ASP A 13 5.60 -24.45 -13.35
C ASP A 13 6.85 -23.56 -13.57
N THR A 14 7.99 -24.04 -13.08
CA THR A 14 9.27 -23.33 -13.22
C THR A 14 9.83 -23.34 -14.65
N LEU A 15 9.26 -24.17 -15.54
CA LEU A 15 9.61 -24.23 -16.96
C LEU A 15 8.69 -23.35 -17.82
N GLY A 16 7.67 -22.72 -17.21
CA GLY A 16 6.70 -21.87 -17.88
C GLY A 16 5.49 -22.63 -18.46
N LEU A 17 5.33 -23.92 -18.17
CA LEU A 17 4.16 -24.68 -18.60
C LEU A 17 2.94 -24.26 -17.77
N VAL A 18 1.84 -23.90 -18.43
CA VAL A 18 0.60 -23.50 -17.77
C VAL A 18 -0.04 -24.71 -17.11
N LEU A 19 -0.10 -24.70 -15.78
CA LEU A 19 -0.75 -25.72 -14.96
C LEU A 19 -2.24 -25.43 -14.78
N LYS A 20 -2.61 -24.14 -14.71
CA LYS A 20 -3.99 -23.69 -14.55
C LYS A 20 -4.14 -22.25 -15.04
N ALA A 21 -5.30 -21.93 -15.62
CA ALA A 21 -5.70 -20.58 -15.96
C ALA A 21 -6.96 -20.18 -15.19
N PHE A 22 -7.08 -18.90 -14.86
CA PHE A 22 -8.26 -18.31 -14.23
C PHE A 22 -8.85 -17.28 -15.18
N PRO A 23 -10.12 -17.46 -15.58
CA PRO A 23 -10.74 -16.57 -16.55
C PRO A 23 -10.82 -15.16 -16.01
N ASN A 24 -10.75 -14.19 -16.92
CA ASN A 24 -10.98 -12.79 -16.60
C ASN A 24 -12.46 -12.56 -16.27
N ASN A 25 -12.74 -12.29 -14.99
CA ASN A 25 -14.10 -12.01 -14.52
C ASN A 25 -14.53 -10.54 -14.73
N TYR A 26 -13.62 -9.68 -15.20
CA TYR A 26 -13.81 -8.24 -15.32
C TYR A 26 -13.49 -7.71 -16.73
N PRO A 27 -14.12 -8.25 -17.79
CA PRO A 27 -13.82 -7.81 -19.14
C PRO A 27 -14.31 -6.38 -19.39
N PHE A 28 -13.53 -5.58 -20.12
CA PHE A 28 -13.94 -4.23 -20.51
C PHE A 28 -13.41 -3.82 -21.89
N LYS A 29 -14.17 -2.94 -22.56
CA LYS A 29 -13.71 -2.27 -23.77
C LYS A 29 -13.03 -0.95 -23.38
N PRO A 30 -11.85 -0.62 -23.93
CA PRO A 30 -11.19 0.64 -23.60
C PRO A 30 -12.05 1.85 -24.02
N TYR A 31 -12.08 2.89 -23.17
CA TYR A 31 -12.77 4.14 -23.47
C TYR A 31 -12.29 4.72 -24.80
N LYS A 32 -13.21 4.91 -25.75
CA LYS A 32 -12.92 5.35 -27.14
C LYS A 32 -11.82 4.53 -27.85
N GLY A 33 -11.66 3.26 -27.47
CA GLY A 33 -10.61 2.40 -28.02
C GLY A 33 -9.20 2.73 -27.52
N ILE A 34 -9.04 3.64 -26.55
CA ILE A 34 -7.74 4.06 -26.01
C ILE A 34 -7.40 3.19 -24.78
N PRO A 35 -6.35 2.36 -24.84
CA PRO A 35 -5.93 1.58 -23.69
C PRO A 35 -5.50 2.51 -22.54
N THR A 36 -6.19 2.40 -21.42
CA THR A 36 -5.84 3.15 -20.20
C THR A 36 -5.16 2.19 -19.23
N VAL A 37 -3.97 2.55 -18.75
CA VAL A 37 -3.21 1.76 -17.76
C VAL A 37 -3.37 2.42 -16.40
N ILE A 38 -3.78 1.66 -15.40
CA ILE A 38 -3.84 2.10 -14.01
C ILE A 38 -2.69 1.39 -13.30
N GLY A 39 -1.82 2.13 -12.61
CA GLY A 39 -0.76 1.48 -11.82
C GLY A 39 -1.35 0.60 -10.72
N ARG A 40 -0.72 -0.56 -10.45
CA ARG A 40 -1.03 -1.46 -9.33
C ARG A 40 -2.46 -2.04 -9.34
N GLU A 41 -2.90 -2.50 -10.51
CA GLU A 41 -4.25 -3.08 -10.69
C GLU A 41 -4.45 -4.39 -9.95
N ASN A 42 -3.36 -5.11 -9.65
CA ASN A 42 -3.40 -6.36 -8.89
C ASN A 42 -2.37 -6.25 -7.78
N LEU A 43 -2.83 -6.23 -6.53
CA LEU A 43 -1.96 -6.24 -5.36
C LEU A 43 -1.80 -7.68 -4.88
N PHE A 44 -0.56 -8.12 -4.78
CA PHE A 44 -0.18 -9.39 -4.19
C PHE A 44 0.62 -9.15 -2.91
N TYR A 45 0.36 -9.94 -1.88
CA TYR A 45 1.18 -9.92 -0.67
C TYR A 45 1.23 -11.29 -0.01
N ASN A 46 2.29 -11.52 0.76
CA ASN A 46 2.43 -12.72 1.58
C ASN A 46 2.17 -12.39 3.04
N PHE A 47 1.42 -13.24 3.74
CA PHE A 47 1.19 -13.13 5.18
C PHE A 47 0.97 -14.53 5.77
N ASN A 48 1.65 -14.87 6.88
CA ASN A 48 1.58 -16.21 7.47
C ASN A 48 1.84 -17.35 6.44
N ASN A 49 2.83 -17.18 5.56
CA ASN A 49 3.20 -18.14 4.50
C ASN A 49 2.05 -18.46 3.52
N ARG A 50 1.10 -17.53 3.36
CA ARG A 50 0.01 -17.62 2.37
C ARG A 50 0.08 -16.44 1.42
N LEU A 51 -0.32 -16.68 0.18
CA LEU A 51 -0.40 -15.67 -0.87
C LEU A 51 -1.80 -15.08 -0.89
N TYR A 52 -1.90 -13.76 -0.87
CA TYR A 52 -3.14 -13.02 -0.97
C TYR A 52 -3.11 -12.13 -2.20
N ILE A 53 -4.31 -11.86 -2.73
CA ILE A 53 -4.50 -11.02 -3.89
C ILE A 53 -5.72 -10.12 -3.75
N LYS A 54 -5.63 -8.91 -4.30
CA LYS A 54 -6.78 -8.04 -4.58
C LYS A 54 -6.66 -7.49 -6.00
N GLU A 55 -7.66 -7.80 -6.84
CA GLU A 55 -7.85 -7.16 -8.15
C GLU A 55 -8.46 -5.75 -7.98
N VAL A 56 -8.19 -4.84 -8.92
CA VAL A 56 -8.65 -3.44 -8.84
C VAL A 56 -10.18 -3.30 -8.85
N TYR A 57 -10.85 -4.20 -9.56
CA TYR A 57 -12.31 -4.24 -9.68
C TYR A 57 -13.02 -5.02 -8.56
N SER A 58 -12.23 -5.67 -7.69
CA SER A 58 -12.73 -6.42 -6.56
C SER A 58 -12.40 -5.69 -5.28
N ASP A 59 -13.41 -5.54 -4.43
CA ASP A 59 -13.21 -5.05 -3.07
C ASP A 59 -12.90 -6.17 -2.07
N THR A 60 -12.94 -7.42 -2.55
CA THR A 60 -12.57 -8.61 -1.80
C THR A 60 -11.10 -8.92 -1.99
N ILE A 61 -10.43 -9.19 -0.87
CA ILE A 61 -9.11 -9.83 -0.79
C ILE A 61 -9.34 -11.34 -0.81
N TYR A 62 -8.58 -12.04 -1.65
CA TYR A 62 -8.62 -13.50 -1.74
C TYR A 62 -7.32 -14.12 -1.25
N ASN A 63 -7.42 -15.23 -0.53
CA ASN A 63 -6.30 -16.13 -0.26
C ASN A 63 -6.19 -17.15 -1.39
N PHE A 64 -4.99 -17.31 -1.94
CA PHE A 64 -4.70 -18.33 -2.92
C PHE A 64 -4.16 -19.60 -2.25
N ASP A 65 -4.97 -20.66 -2.23
CA ASP A 65 -4.67 -21.94 -1.58
C ASP A 65 -5.17 -23.11 -2.42
N LYS A 66 -4.36 -24.17 -2.55
CA LYS A 66 -4.68 -25.39 -3.33
C LYS A 66 -5.25 -25.08 -4.72
N MET A 67 -4.61 -24.16 -5.45
CA MET A 67 -5.04 -23.75 -6.79
C MET A 67 -6.42 -23.08 -6.85
N LEU A 68 -6.89 -22.47 -5.75
CA LEU A 68 -8.18 -21.79 -5.66
C LEU A 68 -8.04 -20.43 -4.96
N PHE A 69 -8.79 -19.44 -5.43
CA PHE A 69 -8.97 -18.17 -4.75
C PHE A 69 -10.16 -18.27 -3.79
N LYS A 70 -9.90 -18.16 -2.49
CA LYS A 70 -10.91 -18.20 -1.43
C LYS A 70 -11.09 -16.80 -0.86
N PRO A 71 -12.33 -16.27 -0.76
CA PRO A 71 -12.57 -14.98 -0.11
C PRO A 71 -11.96 -14.96 1.30
N HIS A 72 -11.26 -13.87 1.64
CA HIS A 72 -10.60 -13.68 2.93
C HIS A 72 -11.17 -12.48 3.70
N MET A 73 -11.32 -11.34 3.03
CA MET A 73 -11.80 -10.08 3.66
C MET A 73 -12.38 -9.14 2.60
N VAL A 74 -13.30 -8.26 2.99
CA VAL A 74 -13.86 -7.19 2.14
C VAL A 74 -13.46 -5.83 2.72
N LEU A 75 -12.94 -4.92 1.88
CA LEU A 75 -12.50 -3.59 2.33
C LEU A 75 -13.62 -2.54 2.39
N ALA A 76 -14.76 -2.80 1.74
CA ALA A 76 -15.94 -1.94 1.67
C ALA A 76 -15.67 -0.51 1.17
N THR A 77 -14.95 -0.34 0.06
CA THR A 77 -14.61 0.95 -0.56
C THR A 77 -15.79 1.72 -1.15
N GLY A 78 -16.98 1.10 -1.21
CA GLY A 78 -18.23 1.73 -1.65
C GLY A 78 -18.19 2.21 -3.10
N ASP A 79 -18.80 3.36 -3.38
CA ASP A 79 -18.95 3.92 -4.73
C ASP A 79 -17.62 4.38 -5.36
N ARG A 80 -16.51 4.28 -4.62
CA ARG A 80 -15.17 4.62 -5.09
C ARG A 80 -14.44 3.43 -5.71
N LEU A 81 -14.99 2.22 -5.65
CA LEU A 81 -14.41 1.04 -6.31
C LEU A 81 -14.46 1.21 -7.83
N LEU A 82 -13.32 1.07 -8.49
CA LEU A 82 -13.28 1.10 -9.95
C LEU A 82 -14.06 -0.10 -10.52
N THR A 83 -14.92 0.14 -11.50
CA THR A 83 -15.65 -0.93 -12.21
C THR A 83 -15.22 -1.05 -13.67
N PRO A 84 -15.40 -2.22 -14.31
CA PRO A 84 -15.21 -2.39 -15.75
C PRO A 84 -16.05 -1.40 -16.58
N GLU A 85 -17.28 -1.13 -16.14
CA GLU A 85 -18.20 -0.20 -16.79
C GLU A 85 -17.67 1.23 -16.75
N ALA A 86 -17.23 1.70 -15.58
CA ALA A 86 -16.64 3.02 -15.43
C ALA A 86 -15.39 3.16 -16.31
N ARG A 87 -14.53 2.14 -16.32
CA ARG A 87 -13.30 2.14 -17.12
C ARG A 87 -13.57 2.14 -18.64
N ALA A 88 -14.71 1.62 -19.07
CA ALA A 88 -15.15 1.67 -20.47
C ALA A 88 -15.79 3.02 -20.85
N GLN A 89 -16.34 3.75 -19.87
CA GLN A 89 -17.11 4.96 -20.09
C GLN A 89 -16.30 6.26 -19.94
N PHE A 90 -15.23 6.24 -19.15
CA PHE A 90 -14.52 7.45 -18.75
C PHE A 90 -13.03 7.42 -19.10
N ASP A 91 -12.43 8.59 -19.31
CA ASP A 91 -11.00 8.73 -19.51
C ASP A 91 -10.20 8.62 -18.20
N LEU A 92 -8.88 8.51 -18.32
CA LEU A 92 -7.97 8.39 -17.18
C LEU A 92 -8.08 9.55 -16.19
N SER A 93 -8.39 10.77 -16.66
CA SER A 93 -8.50 11.94 -15.78
C SER A 93 -9.70 11.79 -14.87
N TYR A 94 -10.87 11.48 -15.43
CA TYR A 94 -12.08 11.24 -14.65
C TYR A 94 -11.91 10.04 -13.71
N LEU A 95 -11.32 8.94 -14.20
CA LEU A 95 -11.09 7.75 -13.38
C LEU A 95 -10.18 8.06 -12.18
N SER A 96 -9.11 8.84 -12.39
CA SER A 96 -8.14 9.20 -11.36
C SER A 96 -8.71 10.16 -10.31
N GLU A 97 -9.66 11.01 -10.68
CA GLU A 97 -10.31 11.96 -9.75
C GLU A 97 -11.42 11.31 -8.91
N ASN A 98 -12.10 10.29 -9.48
CA ASN A 98 -13.33 9.74 -8.91
C ASN A 98 -13.20 8.35 -8.28
N TYR A 99 -12.22 7.52 -8.67
CA TYR A 99 -12.07 6.15 -8.17
C TYR A 99 -10.78 5.97 -7.39
N ILE A 100 -10.84 5.09 -6.39
CA ILE A 100 -9.69 4.72 -5.58
C ILE A 100 -8.68 3.94 -6.42
N ARG A 101 -7.41 4.34 -6.34
CA ARG A 101 -6.27 3.62 -6.94
C ARG A 101 -5.41 2.99 -5.86
N PRO A 102 -5.37 1.65 -5.76
CA PRO A 102 -4.57 0.95 -4.75
C PRO A 102 -3.08 1.30 -4.84
N ILE A 103 -2.42 1.45 -3.69
CA ILE A 103 -0.97 1.63 -3.58
C ILE A 103 -0.37 0.43 -2.85
N HIS A 104 -0.57 0.31 -1.54
CA HIS A 104 -0.05 -0.81 -0.75
C HIS A 104 -1.19 -1.57 -0.09
N LEU A 105 -1.05 -2.88 -0.01
CA LEU A 105 -1.95 -3.76 0.73
C LEU A 105 -1.12 -4.89 1.34
N PHE A 106 -1.18 -5.03 2.66
CA PHE A 106 -0.55 -6.15 3.36
C PHE A 106 -1.12 -6.31 4.76
N GLU A 107 -0.89 -7.47 5.35
CA GLU A 107 -1.30 -7.80 6.72
C GLU A 107 -0.08 -7.94 7.63
N PHE A 108 -0.24 -7.58 8.91
CA PHE A 108 0.75 -7.78 9.96
C PHE A 108 0.02 -7.93 11.30
N GLY A 109 0.37 -8.96 12.06
CA GLY A 109 -0.31 -9.30 13.30
C GLY A 109 -1.79 -9.58 13.04
N ASP A 110 -2.62 -8.93 13.83
CA ASP A 110 -4.07 -8.89 13.63
C ASP A 110 -4.50 -7.74 12.71
N PHE A 111 -3.60 -6.94 12.15
CA PHE A 111 -3.95 -5.78 11.32
C PHE A 111 -3.88 -6.05 9.82
N VAL A 112 -4.67 -5.28 9.07
CA VAL A 112 -4.54 -5.04 7.64
C VAL A 112 -4.18 -3.56 7.43
N TYR A 113 -3.24 -3.27 6.52
CA TYR A 113 -2.95 -1.93 6.02
C TYR A 113 -3.33 -1.82 4.56
N TYR A 114 -4.09 -0.79 4.21
CA TYR A 114 -4.48 -0.48 2.84
C TYR A 114 -4.25 0.99 2.55
N GLU A 115 -3.32 1.29 1.65
CA GLU A 115 -2.99 2.64 1.18
C GLU A 115 -3.45 2.82 -0.26
N TYR A 116 -4.01 3.98 -0.55
CA TYR A 116 -4.55 4.28 -1.86
C TYR A 116 -4.59 5.77 -2.18
N THR A 117 -4.53 6.08 -3.47
CA THR A 117 -4.92 7.41 -3.97
C THR A 117 -6.44 7.49 -4.00
N TYR A 118 -7.00 8.45 -3.27
CA TYR A 118 -8.44 8.73 -3.25
C TYR A 118 -8.87 9.65 -4.39
N SER A 119 -8.02 10.62 -4.74
CA SER A 119 -8.23 11.50 -5.88
C SER A 119 -6.90 12.01 -6.41
N PHE A 120 -6.73 12.00 -7.73
CA PHE A 120 -5.60 12.57 -8.44
C PHE A 120 -6.09 13.48 -9.55
N LYS A 121 -5.61 14.72 -9.55
CA LYS A 121 -5.91 15.72 -10.57
C LYS A 121 -4.66 16.53 -10.89
N LEU A 122 -4.32 16.56 -12.17
CA LEU A 122 -3.13 17.23 -12.66
C LEU A 122 -3.13 18.72 -12.25
N GLY A 123 -2.01 19.21 -11.73
CA GLY A 123 -1.86 20.59 -11.26
C GLY A 123 -2.44 20.86 -9.87
N THR A 124 -2.96 19.83 -9.19
CA THR A 124 -3.42 19.93 -7.80
C THR A 124 -2.71 18.93 -6.90
N LYS A 125 -2.81 19.13 -5.58
CA LYS A 125 -2.30 18.15 -4.61
C LYS A 125 -3.16 16.89 -4.67
N ASN A 126 -2.51 15.73 -4.79
CA ASN A 126 -3.21 14.44 -4.71
C ASN A 126 -3.76 14.22 -3.30
N ILE A 127 -4.86 13.48 -3.22
CA ILE A 127 -5.43 13.05 -1.94
C ILE A 127 -5.05 11.58 -1.75
N LEU A 128 -4.20 11.32 -0.75
CA LEU A 128 -3.66 10.02 -0.42
C LEU A 128 -4.15 9.63 0.97
N TYR A 129 -4.77 8.46 1.07
CA TYR A 129 -5.25 7.93 2.34
C TYR A 129 -4.72 6.53 2.58
N ALA A 130 -4.63 6.17 3.85
CA ALA A 130 -4.44 4.81 4.27
C ALA A 130 -5.38 4.45 5.41
N PHE A 131 -5.62 3.16 5.54
CA PHE A 131 -6.42 2.56 6.59
C PHE A 131 -5.61 1.46 7.29
N ILE A 132 -5.72 1.41 8.62
CA ILE A 132 -5.30 0.28 9.43
C ILE A 132 -6.53 -0.25 10.16
N GLY A 133 -6.86 -1.52 9.96
CA GLY A 133 -7.96 -2.19 10.66
C GLY A 133 -7.49 -3.44 11.38
N SER A 134 -7.99 -3.68 12.59
CA SER A 134 -7.84 -4.97 13.26
C SER A 134 -8.84 -5.97 12.67
N LYS A 135 -8.38 -7.21 12.50
CA LYS A 135 -9.19 -8.36 12.06
C LYS A 135 -9.90 -9.05 13.22
N THR A 136 -9.59 -8.66 14.46
CA THR A 136 -10.06 -9.35 15.67
C THR A 136 -10.77 -8.43 16.66
N THR A 137 -10.74 -7.13 16.42
CA THR A 137 -11.37 -6.09 17.24
C THR A 137 -12.01 -5.04 16.34
N GLU A 138 -12.81 -4.15 16.92
CA GLU A 138 -13.42 -3.01 16.22
C GLU A 138 -12.44 -1.86 15.92
N PHE A 139 -11.14 -2.04 16.17
CA PHE A 139 -10.16 -0.98 15.94
C PHE A 139 -10.00 -0.70 14.46
N GLN A 140 -10.15 0.58 14.11
CA GLN A 140 -9.86 1.12 12.80
C GLN A 140 -9.25 2.51 12.92
N ALA A 141 -8.27 2.80 12.07
CA ALA A 141 -7.64 4.10 11.96
C ALA A 141 -7.55 4.51 10.49
N PHE A 142 -7.90 5.77 10.24
CA PHE A 142 -7.75 6.42 8.96
C PHE A 142 -6.57 7.38 9.01
N ILE A 143 -5.78 7.41 7.95
CA ILE A 143 -4.49 8.09 7.91
C ILE A 143 -4.46 8.97 6.66
N ASP A 144 -4.15 10.25 6.84
CA ASP A 144 -3.64 11.08 5.73
C ASP A 144 -2.25 10.56 5.38
N ALA A 145 -2.15 9.85 4.25
CA ALA A 145 -0.92 9.16 3.89
C ALA A 145 0.19 10.12 3.42
N ASP A 146 -0.11 11.41 3.20
CA ASP A 146 0.93 12.43 3.02
C ASP A 146 1.56 12.84 4.36
N GLN A 147 0.80 12.77 5.45
CA GLN A 147 1.29 13.13 6.79
C GLN A 147 1.89 11.94 7.53
N GLY A 148 1.32 10.75 7.33
CA GLY A 148 1.72 9.52 7.98
C GLY A 148 1.44 9.46 9.48
N LEU A 149 1.91 8.37 10.08
CA LEU A 149 1.71 8.10 11.50
C LEU A 149 2.70 8.91 12.32
N ILE A 150 2.21 9.68 13.28
CA ILE A 150 3.06 10.42 14.21
C ILE A 150 3.97 9.43 14.94
N ASN A 151 5.28 9.67 14.89
CA ASN A 151 6.25 8.86 15.59
C ASN A 151 6.48 9.42 16.99
N ASP A 152 5.65 8.97 17.92
CA ASP A 152 5.74 9.28 19.34
C ASP A 152 6.75 8.37 20.09
N LEU A 153 7.40 7.42 19.40
CA LEU A 153 8.30 6.45 20.02
C LEU A 153 9.70 7.00 20.23
N ASP A 154 10.36 7.46 19.17
CA ASP A 154 11.70 8.05 19.21
C ASP A 154 11.74 9.48 18.67
N GLY A 155 10.57 10.02 18.27
CA GLY A 155 10.43 11.38 17.80
C GLY A 155 10.93 11.59 16.38
N GLY A 156 11.22 10.52 15.64
CA GLY A 156 11.64 10.57 14.24
C GLY A 156 10.55 11.02 13.27
N PRO A 157 10.84 11.00 11.96
CA PRO A 157 9.88 11.38 10.93
C PRO A 157 8.58 10.55 11.01
N PRO A 158 7.44 11.10 10.54
CA PRO A 158 6.21 10.32 10.45
C PRO A 158 6.38 9.02 9.67
N PHE A 159 5.75 7.96 10.15
CA PHE A 159 5.90 6.62 9.61
C PHE A 159 4.79 6.28 8.62
N ILE A 160 5.17 5.93 7.39
CA ILE A 160 4.27 5.39 6.37
C ILE A 160 4.64 3.93 6.12
N PRO A 161 3.80 2.95 6.48
CA PRO A 161 4.02 1.54 6.15
C PRO A 161 4.18 1.32 4.64
N LYS A 162 5.22 0.59 4.23
CA LYS A 162 5.46 0.26 2.80
C LYS A 162 5.44 -1.24 2.52
N THR A 163 5.87 -2.05 3.47
CA THR A 163 5.84 -3.52 3.39
C THR A 163 6.03 -4.14 4.78
N ILE A 164 6.14 -5.46 4.86
CA ILE A 164 6.43 -6.22 6.08
C ILE A 164 7.72 -7.03 5.91
N LYS A 165 8.48 -7.17 7.00
CA LYS A 165 9.59 -8.14 7.07
C LYS A 165 9.09 -9.52 7.44
N ASP A 166 8.13 -9.55 8.36
CA ASP A 166 7.51 -10.72 8.94
C ASP A 166 6.14 -10.31 9.51
N ASN A 167 5.40 -11.25 10.07
CA ASN A 167 4.05 -11.01 10.56
C ASN A 167 3.96 -10.01 11.72
N LYS A 168 5.05 -9.43 12.23
CA LYS A 168 5.00 -8.45 13.33
C LYS A 168 5.82 -7.20 13.08
N THR A 169 6.54 -7.13 11.96
CA THR A 169 7.51 -6.07 11.68
C THR A 169 7.14 -5.40 10.37
N VAL A 170 6.79 -4.12 10.46
CA VAL A 170 6.43 -3.25 9.35
C VAL A 170 7.64 -2.43 8.96
N ILE A 171 7.87 -2.29 7.65
CA ILE A 171 9.01 -1.60 7.07
C ILE A 171 8.54 -0.32 6.39
N SER A 172 9.35 0.73 6.57
CA SER A 172 9.40 1.89 5.69
C SER A 172 10.86 2.25 5.38
N TRP A 173 11.08 3.33 4.64
CA TRP A 173 12.39 3.90 4.41
C TRP A 173 12.29 5.40 4.17
N ILE A 174 13.35 6.12 4.52
CA ILE A 174 13.49 7.56 4.32
C ILE A 174 14.83 7.88 3.69
N ASP A 175 14.84 8.80 2.71
CA ASP A 175 16.06 9.26 2.07
C ASP A 175 16.99 9.94 3.11
N ALA A 176 18.30 9.72 2.98
CA ALA A 176 19.27 10.21 3.98
C ALA A 176 19.20 11.74 4.16
N ASN A 177 19.09 12.49 3.05
CA ASN A 177 18.92 13.94 3.10
C ASN A 177 17.65 14.37 3.85
N LYS A 178 16.50 13.74 3.60
CA LYS A 178 15.23 14.03 4.30
C LYS A 178 15.29 13.71 5.78
N LEU A 179 15.98 12.64 6.17
CA LEU A 179 16.18 12.32 7.58
C LEU A 179 17.01 13.40 8.28
N LYS A 180 18.11 13.84 7.64
CA LYS A 180 18.95 14.93 8.17
C LYS A 180 18.16 16.24 8.31
N GLU A 181 17.39 16.61 7.28
CA GLU A 181 16.51 17.79 7.30
C GLU A 181 15.49 17.71 8.46
N TYR A 182 14.88 16.54 8.68
CA TYR A 182 13.92 16.35 9.75
C TYR A 182 14.58 16.46 11.13
N VAL A 183 15.73 15.80 11.35
CA VAL A 183 16.45 15.87 12.64
C VAL A 183 16.91 17.30 12.97
N ALA A 184 17.26 18.10 11.96
CA ALA A 184 17.59 19.50 12.14
C ALA A 184 16.38 20.42 12.44
N SER A 185 15.15 19.93 12.24
CA SER A 185 13.92 20.71 12.37
C SER A 185 13.52 20.98 13.83
N GLU A 186 12.74 22.04 14.03
CA GLU A 186 12.15 22.35 15.34
C GLU A 186 11.16 21.27 15.81
N ASN A 187 10.52 20.55 14.88
CA ASN A 187 9.64 19.43 15.23
C ASN A 187 10.42 18.33 15.94
N PHE A 188 11.59 17.95 15.42
CA PHE A 188 12.45 16.96 16.06
C PHE A 188 13.02 17.50 17.37
N LYS A 189 13.59 18.71 17.38
CA LYS A 189 14.21 19.27 18.60
C LYS A 189 13.22 19.36 19.76
N ASN A 190 12.00 19.84 19.49
CA ASN A 190 10.97 20.05 20.50
C ASN A 190 10.15 18.79 20.84
N SER A 191 10.36 17.68 20.11
CA SER A 191 9.66 16.42 20.40
C SER A 191 10.02 15.86 21.78
N LYS A 192 9.04 15.26 22.45
CA LYS A 192 9.20 14.56 23.73
C LYS A 192 8.73 13.11 23.58
N PRO A 193 9.50 12.26 22.88
CA PRO A 193 9.06 10.92 22.56
C PRO A 193 9.13 9.98 23.77
N LEU A 194 8.45 8.84 23.67
CA LEU A 194 8.38 7.82 24.70
C LEU A 194 9.76 7.26 25.09
N TYR A 195 10.70 7.21 24.15
CA TYR A 195 12.06 6.71 24.31
C TYR A 195 13.10 7.80 23.97
N PRO A 196 13.39 8.74 24.90
CA PRO A 196 14.37 9.82 24.68
C PRO A 196 15.78 9.33 24.35
N GLU A 197 16.17 8.14 24.81
CA GLU A 197 17.43 7.50 24.46
C GLU A 197 17.50 7.14 22.98
N LYS A 198 16.39 6.64 22.40
CA LYS A 198 16.31 6.33 20.98
C LYS A 198 16.28 7.57 20.10
N LYS A 199 15.71 8.68 20.60
CA LYS A 199 15.83 9.99 19.95
C LYS A 199 17.30 10.39 19.77
N LYS A 200 18.13 10.22 20.81
CA LYS A 200 19.57 10.50 20.74
C LYS A 200 20.30 9.55 19.80
N GLU A 201 19.89 8.28 19.72
CA GLU A 201 20.44 7.33 18.74
C GLU A 201 20.09 7.72 17.30
N LEU A 202 18.86 8.17 17.05
CA LEU A 202 18.41 8.66 15.75
C LEU A 202 19.17 9.92 15.32
N GLU A 203 19.42 10.84 16.25
CA GLU A 203 20.25 12.03 16.02
C GLU A 203 21.68 11.65 15.61
N LYS A 204 22.33 10.76 16.38
CA LYS A 204 23.66 10.23 16.04
C LYS A 204 23.70 9.54 14.69
N LEU A 205 22.66 8.77 14.36
CA LEU A 205 22.53 8.13 13.05
C LEU A 205 22.50 9.19 11.94
N ALA A 206 21.62 10.20 12.06
CA ALA A 206 21.50 11.27 11.08
C ALA A 206 22.79 12.08 10.90
N ASP A 207 23.53 12.33 11.99
CA ASP A 207 24.83 13.01 11.95
C ASP A 207 25.89 12.19 11.21
N SER A 208 25.83 10.86 11.31
CA SER A 208 26.79 9.97 10.64
C SER A 208 26.59 9.82 9.13
N LEU A 209 25.40 10.17 8.62
CA LEU A 209 25.03 10.01 7.21
C LEU A 209 25.52 11.18 6.35
N LYS A 210 25.90 10.89 5.10
CA LYS A 210 25.96 11.87 4.02
C LYS A 210 24.59 12.00 3.37
N GLU A 211 24.30 13.16 2.78
CA GLU A 211 23.04 13.40 2.06
C GLU A 211 22.83 12.44 0.87
N THR A 212 23.93 11.97 0.28
CA THR A 212 23.95 11.05 -0.86
C THR A 212 23.97 9.58 -0.45
N ASP A 213 23.96 9.27 0.85
CA ASP A 213 23.90 7.89 1.30
C ASP A 213 22.54 7.26 0.95
N ASN A 214 22.53 5.92 0.89
CA ASN A 214 21.32 5.17 0.62
C ASN A 214 20.21 5.48 1.66
N PRO A 215 18.93 5.30 1.29
CA PRO A 215 17.82 5.47 2.22
C PRO A 215 17.99 4.61 3.49
N VAL A 216 17.60 5.19 4.62
CA VAL A 216 17.61 4.52 5.92
C VAL A 216 16.35 3.68 6.05
N LEU A 217 16.53 2.39 6.36
CA LEU A 217 15.43 1.47 6.64
C LEU A 217 14.85 1.75 8.02
N VAL A 218 13.53 1.93 8.08
CA VAL A 218 12.79 2.11 9.35
C VAL A 218 11.97 0.85 9.61
N MET A 219 12.20 0.21 10.75
CA MET A 219 11.49 -1.00 11.15
C MET A 219 10.69 -0.76 12.42
N VAL A 220 9.38 -0.93 12.35
CA VAL A 220 8.47 -0.82 13.50
C VAL A 220 7.90 -2.19 13.80
N ARG A 221 7.94 -2.60 15.07
CA ARG A 221 7.49 -3.91 15.51
C ARG A 221 6.31 -3.79 16.48
N LEU A 222 5.28 -4.59 16.25
CA LEU A 222 4.15 -4.71 17.19
C LEU A 222 4.64 -5.14 18.58
N LYS A 223 4.16 -4.45 19.62
CA LYS A 223 4.38 -4.86 21.02
C LYS A 223 3.71 -6.23 21.24
N ARG A 224 4.27 -7.01 22.18
CA ARG A 224 3.69 -8.29 22.58
C ARG A 224 2.44 -8.07 23.41
#